data_AF-A0ABD1EER1-F1
#
_entry.id   AF-A0ABD1EER1-F1
#
_cell.length_a   1.000
_cell.length_b   1.000
_cell.length_c   1.000
_cell.angle_alpha   90.00
_cell.angle_beta   90.00
_cell.angle_gamma   90.00
#
_symmetry.space_group_name_H-M   'P 1'
#
loop_
_entity.id
_entity.type
_entity.pdbx_description
1 polymer ?
#
loop_
_entity_poly.entity_id
_entity_poly.type
_entity_poly.pdbx_seq_one_letter_code
_entity_poly.pdbx_strand_id
1 'polypeptide(L)'
;MTDKEEDFWNTSNHSGFNFDEDDETSAEFLNNTVFKSATEVSSVLPVHAIISKTNLDRVLNDVKLSSNIPMTNDGHYVLSIIDQPYIRFNDKVNILQRALETYDGNIIIKTILYLKRTLKSNIFYHQIAKSKSAVKHYSSYLLLRNDLNAVSDLYMATGNSQHMKYLYYQVGEGVSSKAHLYKKLQQFNIDHLQKLQLSDDIEISEHFQLLNFQVDCYNSKSVVAQLSDLCKHDFGEKDILENLNDFKKTFRIDDYVFEWTLMNTLAHLNQWKILMQVFIKNNWFTKRAGLKTVIPLDIFLVGLNKHHPPNDVLEGFLKCISDTKKAVILAKKLECFSYLTQYGANQI
;
A
#
# COMPACT_ATOMS: atom_id res chain seq x y z
N MET A 1 -62.49 14.25 -8.44
CA MET A 1 -62.65 14.51 -9.88
C MET A 1 -61.26 14.77 -10.43
N THR A 2 -60.85 13.98 -11.43
CA THR A 2 -59.58 13.97 -12.22
C THR A 2 -58.31 13.70 -11.40
N ASP A 3 -57.66 12.53 -11.43
CA ASP A 3 -57.16 11.63 -12.51
C ASP A 3 -56.21 12.29 -13.53
N LYS A 4 -55.07 11.59 -13.75
CA LYS A 4 -53.90 11.79 -14.66
C LYS A 4 -52.73 12.56 -13.98
N GLU A 5 -51.48 12.10 -13.92
CA GLU A 5 -50.63 11.19 -14.73
C GLU A 5 -49.59 10.53 -13.76
N GLU A 6 -49.53 9.21 -13.54
CA GLU A 6 -48.98 8.10 -14.35
C GLU A 6 -47.43 7.97 -14.41
N ASP A 7 -46.94 6.96 -13.67
CA ASP A 7 -46.13 5.85 -14.19
C ASP A 7 -44.79 6.12 -14.90
N PHE A 8 -43.81 6.61 -14.14
CA PHE A 8 -42.44 6.75 -14.66
C PHE A 8 -41.52 5.52 -14.46
N TRP A 9 -41.93 4.44 -13.79
CA TRP A 9 -40.99 3.34 -13.48
C TRP A 9 -41.46 1.90 -13.70
N ASN A 10 -42.60 1.63 -14.34
CA ASN A 10 -43.00 0.25 -14.62
C ASN A 10 -43.54 0.08 -16.04
N THR A 11 -42.67 -0.35 -16.97
CA THR A 11 -42.96 -1.46 -17.90
C THR A 11 -41.73 -1.78 -18.75
N SER A 12 -41.21 -2.98 -18.53
CA SER A 12 -40.32 -3.71 -19.43
C SER A 12 -41.10 -4.24 -20.63
N ASN A 13 -40.55 -4.14 -21.85
CA ASN A 13 -40.71 -5.19 -22.86
C ASN A 13 -39.69 -5.09 -24.00
N HIS A 14 -38.81 -6.10 -24.04
CA HIS A 14 -38.28 -6.84 -25.19
C HIS A 14 -38.17 -6.20 -26.59
N SER A 15 -36.92 -6.10 -27.04
CA SER A 15 -36.43 -6.41 -28.39
C SER A 15 -34.92 -6.64 -28.23
N GLY A 16 -34.37 -7.86 -28.30
CA GLY A 16 -34.35 -8.69 -29.51
C GLY A 16 -33.03 -8.44 -30.25
N PHE A 17 -31.94 -9.05 -29.81
CA PHE A 17 -30.73 -9.23 -30.62
C PHE A 17 -30.22 -10.66 -30.40
N ASN A 18 -30.56 -11.52 -31.35
CA ASN A 18 -29.96 -12.84 -31.55
C ASN A 18 -28.74 -12.67 -32.45
N PHE A 19 -27.64 -13.30 -32.08
CA PHE A 19 -26.69 -13.90 -33.02
C PHE A 19 -26.13 -15.14 -32.33
N ASP A 20 -26.83 -16.25 -32.55
CA ASP A 20 -26.27 -17.59 -32.42
C ASP A 20 -25.60 -17.98 -33.75
N GLU A 21 -24.58 -18.84 -33.63
CA GLU A 21 -23.88 -19.66 -34.65
C GLU A 21 -22.85 -18.89 -35.53
N ASP A 22 -21.55 -19.20 -35.54
CA ASP A 22 -20.88 -20.51 -35.52
C ASP A 22 -19.54 -20.55 -34.75
N ASP A 23 -19.43 -21.60 -33.93
CA ASP A 23 -18.37 -22.57 -33.67
C ASP A 23 -16.84 -22.31 -33.76
N GLU A 24 -16.23 -22.83 -32.68
CA GLU A 24 -15.04 -23.70 -32.61
C GLU A 24 -13.60 -23.13 -32.48
N THR A 25 -12.98 -23.65 -31.41
CA THR A 25 -11.54 -23.76 -31.09
C THR A 25 -10.84 -22.45 -30.71
N SER A 26 -10.10 -22.33 -29.61
CA SER A 26 -9.32 -23.31 -28.86
C SER A 26 -9.08 -22.80 -27.43
N ALA A 27 -9.15 -23.72 -26.47
CA ALA A 27 -8.73 -23.55 -25.10
C ALA A 27 -7.26 -23.07 -25.03
N GLU A 28 -6.99 -21.95 -24.34
CA GLU A 28 -5.74 -21.66 -23.61
C GLU A 28 -5.71 -20.21 -23.07
N PHE A 29 -6.66 -19.79 -22.22
CA PHE A 29 -6.51 -18.51 -21.51
C PHE A 29 -7.07 -18.56 -20.11
N LEU A 30 -6.63 -19.51 -19.29
CA LEU A 30 -6.71 -19.42 -17.83
C LEU A 30 -5.62 -20.30 -17.21
N ASN A 31 -4.36 -19.98 -17.47
CA ASN A 31 -3.24 -20.55 -16.72
C ASN A 31 -2.18 -19.49 -16.39
N ASN A 32 -2.04 -19.28 -15.08
CA ASN A 32 -0.82 -18.88 -14.39
C ASN A 32 -0.26 -17.46 -14.57
N THR A 33 -0.78 -16.51 -13.78
CA THR A 33 0.08 -15.54 -13.05
C THR A 33 -0.73 -14.76 -12.01
N VAL A 34 -0.87 -15.32 -10.80
CA VAL A 34 -1.38 -14.52 -9.67
C VAL A 34 -0.42 -14.47 -8.48
N PHE A 35 0.50 -15.42 -8.31
CA PHE A 35 1.59 -15.25 -7.33
C PHE A 35 2.84 -16.01 -7.79
N LYS A 36 3.83 -15.28 -8.33
CA LYS A 36 5.21 -15.76 -8.39
C LYS A 36 6.02 -15.04 -7.31
N SER A 37 6.66 -15.86 -6.51
CA SER A 37 7.61 -15.50 -5.45
C SER A 37 8.61 -14.46 -5.94
N ALA A 38 8.76 -13.37 -5.19
CA ALA A 38 9.77 -12.36 -5.40
C ALA A 38 11.15 -12.95 -5.08
N THR A 39 11.75 -13.60 -6.06
CA THR A 39 13.20 -13.79 -6.11
C THR A 39 13.76 -12.58 -6.87
N GLU A 40 14.77 -11.96 -6.27
CA GLU A 40 15.45 -10.78 -6.76
C GLU A 40 15.88 -10.94 -8.22
N VAL A 41 15.21 -10.23 -9.11
CA VAL A 41 15.76 -9.88 -10.42
C VAL A 41 15.59 -8.39 -10.55
N SER A 42 16.70 -7.67 -10.42
CA SER A 42 16.82 -6.28 -10.84
C SER A 42 16.43 -6.19 -12.31
N SER A 43 15.14 -5.95 -12.56
CA SER A 43 14.59 -5.73 -13.89
C SER A 43 14.67 -4.23 -14.20
N VAL A 44 15.88 -3.69 -14.16
CA VAL A 44 16.12 -2.37 -14.73
C VAL A 44 16.14 -2.55 -16.23
N LEU A 45 14.97 -2.40 -16.85
CA LEU A 45 14.87 -2.29 -18.29
C LEU A 45 15.70 -1.08 -18.74
N PRO A 46 16.57 -1.23 -19.75
CA PRO A 46 17.37 -0.11 -20.21
C PRO A 46 16.45 0.96 -20.80
N VAL A 47 16.78 2.24 -20.61
CA VAL A 47 15.91 3.39 -20.95
C VAL A 47 15.39 3.34 -22.40
N HIS A 48 16.17 2.80 -23.34
CA HIS A 48 15.77 2.64 -24.74
C HIS A 48 14.63 1.64 -24.98
N ALA A 49 14.29 0.80 -24.00
CA ALA A 49 13.13 -0.08 -24.02
C ALA A 49 11.83 0.67 -23.62
N ILE A 50 11.95 1.83 -22.97
CA ILE A 50 10.82 2.66 -22.51
C ILE A 50 10.56 3.81 -23.49
N ILE A 51 11.62 4.37 -24.08
CA ILE A 51 11.53 5.46 -25.06
C ILE A 51 12.34 5.10 -26.30
N SER A 52 11.73 5.26 -27.48
CA SER A 52 12.46 5.05 -28.74
C SER A 52 13.63 6.02 -28.85
N LYS A 53 14.72 5.58 -29.49
CA LYS A 53 15.91 6.43 -29.72
C LYS A 53 15.53 7.78 -30.35
N THR A 54 14.63 7.78 -31.33
CA THR A 54 14.13 9.00 -31.98
C THR A 54 13.42 9.94 -31.02
N ASN A 55 12.62 9.41 -30.10
CA ASN A 55 11.93 10.24 -29.10
C ASN A 55 12.91 10.73 -28.01
N LEU A 56 13.89 9.91 -27.63
CA LEU A 56 14.96 10.32 -26.72
C LEU A 56 15.81 11.43 -27.33
N ASP A 57 16.17 11.31 -28.61
CA ASP A 57 16.92 12.33 -29.35
C ASP A 57 16.13 13.63 -29.47
N ARG A 58 14.80 13.56 -29.67
CA ARG A 58 13.92 14.74 -29.63
C ARG A 58 13.92 15.41 -28.26
N VAL A 59 13.74 14.65 -27.18
CA VAL A 59 13.79 15.18 -25.80
C VAL A 59 15.15 15.81 -25.50
N LEU A 60 16.25 15.16 -25.88
CA LEU A 60 17.60 15.68 -25.68
C LEU A 60 17.87 16.93 -26.54
N ASN A 61 17.32 17.00 -27.75
CA ASN A 61 17.41 18.18 -28.59
C ASN A 61 16.59 19.35 -28.04
N ASP A 62 15.41 19.10 -27.47
CA ASP A 62 14.62 20.12 -26.78
C ASP A 62 15.35 20.66 -25.54
N VAL A 63 16.05 19.79 -24.78
CA VAL A 63 16.91 20.20 -23.65
C VAL A 63 18.14 20.99 -24.11
N LYS A 64 18.71 20.69 -25.29
CA LYS A 64 19.79 21.49 -25.88
C LYS A 64 19.30 22.81 -26.46
N LEU A 65 18.05 22.89 -26.90
CA LEU A 65 17.44 24.14 -27.31
C LEU A 65 17.16 25.03 -26.10
N SER A 66 16.71 24.45 -24.98
CA SER A 66 16.42 25.22 -23.75
C SER A 66 17.65 25.87 -23.13
N SER A 67 18.85 25.29 -23.28
CA SER A 67 20.10 25.91 -22.85
C SER A 67 20.59 27.05 -23.75
N ASN A 68 20.02 27.20 -24.95
CA ASN A 68 20.35 28.27 -25.91
C ASN A 68 19.26 29.35 -26.01
N ILE A 69 18.22 29.31 -25.17
CA ILE A 69 17.22 30.39 -25.10
C ILE A 69 17.90 31.60 -24.45
N PRO A 70 17.97 32.76 -25.13
CA PRO A 70 18.53 33.97 -24.52
C PRO A 70 17.74 34.30 -23.25
N MET A 71 18.47 34.56 -22.16
CA MET A 71 17.88 34.83 -20.85
C MET A 71 16.93 36.02 -20.94
N THR A 72 15.76 35.92 -20.29
CA THR A 72 14.76 36.97 -20.34
C THR A 72 15.30 38.26 -19.71
N ASN A 73 14.73 39.41 -20.10
CA ASN A 73 15.08 40.70 -19.49
C ASN A 73 14.93 40.67 -17.96
N ASP A 74 13.92 39.96 -17.45
CA ASP A 74 13.72 39.74 -16.02
C ASP A 74 14.82 38.88 -15.40
N GLY A 75 15.32 37.86 -16.12
CA GLY A 75 16.47 37.08 -15.68
C GLY A 75 17.75 37.90 -15.56
N HIS A 76 18.06 38.74 -16.55
CA HIS A 76 19.19 39.68 -16.50
C HIS A 76 19.07 40.66 -15.33
N TYR A 77 17.89 41.23 -15.12
CA TYR A 77 17.63 42.13 -14.01
C TYR A 77 17.85 41.44 -12.66
N VAL A 78 17.26 40.25 -12.46
CA VAL A 78 17.37 39.48 -11.22
C VAL A 78 18.84 39.18 -10.90
N LEU A 79 19.60 38.69 -11.88
CA LEU A 79 21.02 38.39 -11.68
C LEU A 79 21.84 39.64 -11.35
N SER A 80 21.60 40.76 -12.05
CA SER A 80 22.33 42.02 -11.81
C SER A 80 22.17 42.56 -10.38
N ILE A 81 21.06 42.22 -9.73
CA ILE A 81 20.71 42.72 -8.42
C ILE A 81 21.15 41.75 -7.32
N ILE A 82 21.08 40.44 -7.52
CA ILE A 82 21.56 39.44 -6.55
C ILE A 82 23.04 39.67 -6.18
N ASP A 83 23.84 40.21 -7.10
CA ASP A 83 25.25 40.49 -6.90
C ASP A 83 25.52 41.84 -6.19
N GLN A 84 24.48 42.61 -5.85
CA GLN A 84 24.61 43.89 -5.13
C GLN A 84 24.78 43.69 -3.61
N PRO A 85 25.67 44.47 -2.95
CA PRO A 85 26.00 44.30 -1.53
C PRO A 85 24.87 44.75 -0.59
N TYR A 86 24.03 45.70 -1.01
CA TYR A 86 22.92 46.20 -0.20
C TYR A 86 21.65 46.32 -1.03
N ILE A 87 20.58 45.66 -0.56
CA ILE A 87 19.28 45.61 -1.23
C ILE A 87 18.21 45.82 -0.17
N ARG A 88 17.29 46.76 -0.40
CA ARG A 88 16.19 47.02 0.54
C ARG A 88 15.24 45.84 0.56
N PHE A 89 14.49 45.71 1.66
CA PHE A 89 13.54 44.60 1.81
C PHE A 89 12.50 44.52 0.68
N ASN A 90 11.95 45.66 0.24
CA ASN A 90 10.96 45.69 -0.84
C ASN A 90 11.55 45.18 -2.17
N ASP A 91 12.80 45.54 -2.44
CA ASP A 91 13.51 45.09 -3.64
C ASP A 91 13.72 43.57 -3.59
N LYS A 92 14.05 43.01 -2.42
CA LYS A 92 14.16 41.55 -2.21
C LYS A 92 12.86 40.79 -2.51
N VAL A 93 11.71 41.35 -2.16
CA VAL A 93 10.40 40.77 -2.49
C VAL A 93 10.13 40.86 -4.00
N ASN A 94 10.42 42.00 -4.61
CA ASN A 94 10.24 42.20 -6.06
C ASN A 94 11.11 41.26 -6.90
N ILE A 95 12.36 41.02 -6.49
CA ILE A 95 13.27 40.11 -7.21
C ILE A 95 12.73 38.68 -7.17
N LEU A 96 12.14 38.23 -6.05
CA LEU A 96 11.52 36.90 -5.99
C LEU A 96 10.39 36.76 -7.00
N GLN A 97 9.52 37.76 -7.10
CA GLN A 97 8.42 37.74 -8.06
C GLN A 97 8.95 37.68 -9.50
N ARG A 98 9.89 38.56 -9.86
CA ARG A 98 10.49 38.56 -11.20
C ARG A 98 11.23 37.27 -11.51
N ALA A 99 11.90 36.68 -10.53
CA ALA A 99 12.55 35.38 -10.69
C ALA A 99 11.53 34.29 -11.04
N LEU A 100 10.35 34.29 -10.41
CA LEU A 100 9.28 33.34 -10.73
C LEU A 100 8.71 33.55 -12.13
N GLU A 101 8.63 34.80 -12.60
CA GLU A 101 8.18 35.17 -13.95
C GLU A 101 9.17 34.73 -15.05
N THR A 102 10.42 34.44 -14.71
CA THR A 102 11.39 33.88 -15.68
C THR A 102 11.10 32.43 -16.07
N TYR A 103 10.36 31.69 -15.22
CA TYR A 103 10.18 30.23 -15.32
C TYR A 103 11.50 29.42 -15.39
N ASP A 104 12.64 30.03 -15.06
CA ASP A 104 13.95 29.37 -15.01
C ASP A 104 14.24 28.91 -13.58
N GLY A 105 14.28 27.58 -13.40
CA GLY A 105 14.56 26.96 -12.12
C GLY A 105 15.89 27.39 -11.49
N ASN A 106 16.93 27.65 -12.29
CA ASN A 106 18.23 28.07 -11.79
C ASN A 106 18.17 29.50 -11.21
N ILE A 107 17.50 30.42 -11.92
CA ILE A 107 17.32 31.80 -11.47
C ILE A 107 16.46 31.84 -10.21
N ILE A 108 15.37 31.07 -10.18
CA ILE A 108 14.49 30.93 -9.02
C ILE A 108 15.28 30.43 -7.81
N ILE A 109 16.02 29.32 -7.94
CA ILE A 109 16.80 28.75 -6.84
C ILE A 109 17.89 29.72 -6.37
N LYS A 110 18.66 30.33 -7.29
CA LYS A 110 19.71 31.30 -6.94
C LYS A 110 19.12 32.47 -6.14
N THR A 111 17.96 32.97 -6.56
CA THR A 111 17.22 34.03 -5.86
C THR A 111 16.79 33.58 -4.46
N ILE A 112 16.19 32.40 -4.33
CA ILE A 112 15.73 31.87 -3.04
C ILE A 112 16.91 31.71 -2.07
N LEU A 113 18.06 31.19 -2.53
CA LEU A 113 19.26 31.04 -1.70
C LEU A 113 19.85 32.39 -1.26
N TYR A 114 19.83 33.38 -2.16
CA TYR A 114 20.20 34.76 -1.81
C TYR A 114 19.29 35.32 -0.70
N LEU A 115 17.98 35.12 -0.81
CA LEU A 115 17.03 35.56 0.21
C LEU A 115 17.24 34.84 1.54
N LYS A 116 17.48 33.52 1.52
CA LYS A 116 17.77 32.73 2.72
C LYS A 116 19.00 33.24 3.47
N ARG A 117 20.04 33.67 2.74
CA ARG A 117 21.27 34.21 3.34
C ARG A 117 21.10 35.62 3.91
N THR A 118 20.18 36.41 3.35
CA THR A 118 20.11 37.86 3.63
C THR A 118 18.86 38.30 4.40
N LEU A 119 17.92 37.41 4.66
CA LEU A 119 16.73 37.64 5.47
C LEU A 119 16.75 36.79 6.74
N LYS A 120 16.10 37.28 7.82
CA LYS A 120 15.84 36.46 9.00
C LYS A 120 14.92 35.28 8.63
N SER A 121 15.12 34.12 9.26
CA SER A 121 14.39 32.88 8.90
C SER A 121 12.87 33.03 8.88
N ASN A 122 12.28 33.71 9.86
CA ASN A 122 10.83 33.95 9.91
C ASN A 122 10.33 34.78 8.71
N ILE A 123 11.05 35.84 8.36
CA ILE A 123 10.74 36.71 7.22
C ILE A 123 10.91 35.93 5.91
N PHE A 124 12.01 35.18 5.79
CA PHE A 124 12.29 34.35 4.63
C PHE A 124 11.16 33.35 4.36
N TYR A 125 10.81 32.52 5.35
CA TYR A 125 9.77 31.52 5.18
C TYR A 125 8.40 32.16 4.91
N HIS A 126 8.09 33.29 5.56
CA HIS A 126 6.87 34.04 5.28
C HIS A 126 6.81 34.54 3.82
N GLN A 127 7.93 34.96 3.22
CA GLN A 127 7.93 35.35 1.81
C GLN A 127 7.81 34.15 0.87
N ILE A 128 8.53 33.06 1.14
CA ILE A 128 8.48 31.85 0.30
C ILE A 128 7.09 31.23 0.31
N ALA A 129 6.42 31.19 1.47
CA ALA A 129 5.07 30.63 1.64
C ALA A 129 4.00 31.31 0.78
N LYS A 130 4.23 32.55 0.32
CA LYS A 130 3.30 33.28 -0.56
C LYS A 130 3.20 32.68 -1.96
N SER A 131 4.17 31.87 -2.37
CA SER A 131 4.20 31.26 -3.71
C SER A 131 4.44 29.75 -3.65
N LYS A 132 3.45 28.97 -4.07
CA LYS A 132 3.57 27.51 -4.19
C LYS A 132 4.72 27.08 -5.11
N SER A 133 4.99 27.86 -6.16
CA SER A 133 6.12 27.61 -7.07
C SER A 133 7.46 27.75 -6.35
N ALA A 134 7.64 28.84 -5.58
CA ALA A 134 8.86 29.04 -4.80
C ALA A 134 9.07 27.91 -3.75
N VAL A 135 7.99 27.49 -3.07
CA VAL A 135 8.02 26.36 -2.14
C VAL A 135 8.46 25.08 -2.85
N LYS A 136 7.88 24.77 -4.02
CA LYS A 136 8.21 23.56 -4.80
C LYS A 136 9.67 23.54 -5.24
N HIS A 137 10.18 24.64 -5.80
CA HIS A 137 11.56 24.72 -6.22
C HIS A 137 12.50 24.56 -5.01
N TYR A 138 12.25 25.29 -3.92
CA TYR A 138 13.11 25.23 -2.76
C TYR A 138 13.07 23.87 -2.06
N SER A 139 11.90 23.25 -1.90
CA SER A 139 11.79 21.91 -1.32
C SER A 139 12.51 20.87 -2.17
N SER A 140 12.38 20.95 -3.51
CA SER A 140 13.09 20.06 -4.44
C SER A 140 14.60 20.19 -4.31
N TYR A 141 15.10 21.43 -4.22
CA TYR A 141 16.52 21.69 -4.00
C TYR A 141 17.03 21.12 -2.67
N LEU A 142 16.26 21.27 -1.58
CA LEU A 142 16.64 20.75 -0.27
C LEU A 142 16.60 19.21 -0.22
N LEU A 143 15.59 18.59 -0.83
CA LEU A 143 15.47 17.13 -0.95
C LEU A 143 16.65 16.53 -1.74
N LEU A 144 17.06 17.15 -2.85
CA LEU A 144 18.24 16.73 -3.62
C LEU A 144 19.54 16.77 -2.81
N ARG A 145 19.61 17.64 -1.79
CA ARG A 145 20.75 17.73 -0.88
C ARG A 145 20.61 16.86 0.38
N ASN A 146 19.51 16.11 0.49
CA ASN A 146 19.15 15.31 1.66
C ASN A 146 19.10 16.13 2.97
N ASP A 147 18.78 17.43 2.90
CA ASP A 147 18.64 18.29 4.07
C ASP A 147 17.21 18.22 4.62
N LEU A 148 16.86 17.07 5.19
CA LEU A 148 15.49 16.77 5.63
C LEU A 148 15.00 17.74 6.72
N ASN A 149 15.89 18.25 7.57
CA ASN A 149 15.54 19.22 8.61
C ASN A 149 15.09 20.55 8.00
N ALA A 150 15.82 21.06 7.00
CA ALA A 150 15.42 22.28 6.32
C ALA A 150 14.10 22.10 5.53
N VAL A 151 13.85 20.90 4.99
CA VAL A 151 12.57 20.55 4.35
C VAL A 151 11.43 20.56 5.38
N SER A 152 11.63 19.96 6.56
CA SER A 152 10.67 20.00 7.66
C SER A 152 10.33 21.45 8.05
N ASP A 153 11.35 22.29 8.28
CA ASP A 153 11.16 23.70 8.62
C ASP A 153 10.34 24.45 7.56
N LEU A 154 10.65 24.21 6.28
CA LEU A 154 9.91 24.80 5.17
C LEU A 154 8.44 24.36 5.19
N TYR A 155 8.16 23.07 5.27
CA TYR A 155 6.80 22.56 5.25
C TYR A 155 5.99 22.96 6.48
N MET A 156 6.62 23.01 7.66
CA MET A 156 6.04 23.57 8.88
C MET A 156 5.64 25.03 8.68
N ALA A 157 6.56 25.85 8.13
CA ALA A 157 6.30 27.27 7.93
C ALA A 157 5.29 27.57 6.82
N THR A 158 5.15 26.67 5.83
CA THR A 158 4.19 26.83 4.72
C THR A 158 2.84 26.13 4.98
N GLY A 159 2.72 25.36 6.06
CA GLY A 159 1.52 24.57 6.36
C GLY A 159 1.27 23.40 5.39
N ASN A 160 2.32 22.86 4.77
CA ASN A 160 2.18 21.83 3.73
C ASN A 160 2.16 20.42 4.35
N SER A 161 1.03 20.07 4.94
CA SER A 161 0.81 18.84 5.71
C SER A 161 1.05 17.55 4.92
N GLN A 162 0.59 17.49 3.67
CA GLN A 162 0.72 16.28 2.84
C GLN A 162 2.18 15.92 2.58
N HIS A 163 3.02 16.92 2.30
CA HIS A 163 4.45 16.67 2.03
C HIS A 163 5.22 16.33 3.31
N MET A 164 4.70 16.71 4.48
CA MET A 164 5.27 16.30 5.77
C MET A 164 5.14 14.78 5.98
N LYS A 165 4.06 14.16 5.50
CA LYS A 165 3.89 12.70 5.57
C LYS A 165 4.94 11.96 4.72
N TYR A 166 5.19 12.43 3.51
CA TYR A 166 6.26 11.88 2.67
C TYR A 166 7.61 11.97 3.40
N LEU A 167 7.87 13.10 4.05
CA LEU A 167 9.10 13.32 4.80
C LEU A 167 9.23 12.38 6.01
N TYR A 168 8.13 12.07 6.70
CA TYR A 168 8.12 11.10 7.80
C TYR A 168 8.72 9.75 7.36
N TYR A 169 8.33 9.22 6.20
CA TYR A 169 8.87 7.96 5.70
C TYR A 169 10.32 8.09 5.22
N GLN A 170 10.68 9.20 4.58
CA GLN A 170 12.05 9.47 4.13
C GLN A 170 13.04 9.58 5.30
N VAL A 171 12.63 10.16 6.43
CA VAL A 171 13.47 10.24 7.63
C VAL A 171 13.80 8.86 8.19
N GLY A 172 12.92 7.89 8.01
CA GLY A 172 13.15 6.49 8.39
C GLY A 172 14.05 5.71 7.43
N GLU A 173 14.27 6.22 6.22
CA GLU A 173 15.03 5.51 5.18
C GLU A 173 16.49 5.27 5.61
N GLY A 174 16.99 4.06 5.36
CA GLY A 174 18.35 3.67 5.68
C GLY A 174 18.64 3.38 7.17
N VAL A 175 17.65 3.48 8.07
CA VAL A 175 17.86 3.16 9.49
C VAL A 175 17.69 1.65 9.72
N SER A 176 18.79 0.93 9.96
CA SER A 176 18.75 -0.52 10.11
C SER A 176 18.18 -1.01 11.45
N SER A 177 18.37 -0.27 12.54
CA SER A 177 17.91 -0.67 13.87
C SER A 177 16.48 -0.20 14.13
N LYS A 178 15.57 -1.14 14.42
CA LYS A 178 14.15 -0.84 14.69
C LYS A 178 13.95 0.07 15.90
N ALA A 179 14.65 -0.18 17.00
CA ALA A 179 14.55 0.67 18.19
C ALA A 179 15.00 2.11 17.90
N HIS A 180 16.04 2.28 17.08
CA HIS A 180 16.50 3.60 16.64
C HIS A 180 15.50 4.24 15.66
N LEU A 181 14.97 3.46 14.70
CA LEU A 181 13.95 3.91 13.77
C LEU A 181 12.70 4.39 14.51
N TYR A 182 12.22 3.61 15.48
CA TYR A 182 11.07 3.95 16.32
C TYR A 182 11.31 5.27 17.05
N LYS A 183 12.43 5.41 17.78
CA LYS A 183 12.77 6.67 18.47
C LYS A 183 12.87 7.85 17.52
N LYS A 184 13.47 7.66 16.33
CA LYS A 184 13.63 8.71 15.33
C LYS A 184 12.29 9.18 14.78
N LEU A 185 11.40 8.25 14.42
CA LEU A 185 10.06 8.57 13.92
C LEU A 185 9.16 9.12 15.03
N GLN A 186 9.31 8.66 16.27
CA GLN A 186 8.61 9.20 17.44
C GLN A 186 8.97 10.66 17.65
N GLN A 187 10.26 10.99 17.63
CA GLN A 187 10.74 12.35 17.75
C GLN A 187 10.19 13.24 16.62
N PHE A 188 10.23 12.75 15.38
CA PHE A 188 9.67 13.47 14.22
C PHE A 188 8.15 13.72 14.37
N ASN A 189 7.40 12.75 14.89
CA ASN A 189 5.96 12.88 15.13
C ASN A 189 5.67 14.02 16.14
N ILE A 190 6.39 14.03 17.27
CA ILE A 190 6.27 15.08 18.30
C ILE A 190 6.68 16.45 17.75
N ASP A 191 7.79 16.50 17.00
CA ASP A 191 8.36 17.77 16.55
C ASP A 191 7.57 18.42 15.42
N HIS A 192 6.88 17.63 14.59
CA HIS A 192 6.24 18.12 13.36
C HIS A 192 4.78 17.71 13.23
N LEU A 193 4.47 16.40 13.24
CA LEU A 193 3.13 15.91 12.86
C LEU A 193 2.05 16.28 13.88
N GLN A 194 2.32 16.16 15.19
CA GLN A 194 1.39 16.59 16.24
C GLN A 194 1.07 18.08 16.14
N LYS A 195 2.09 18.92 15.86
CA LYS A 195 1.92 20.37 15.71
C LYS A 195 1.07 20.74 14.51
N LEU A 196 1.07 19.91 13.47
CA LEU A 196 0.22 20.06 12.28
C LEU A 196 -1.13 19.33 12.40
N GLN A 197 -1.44 18.74 13.56
CA GLN A 197 -2.64 17.92 13.77
C GLN A 197 -2.75 16.74 12.79
N LEU A 198 -1.60 16.21 12.38
CA LEU A 198 -1.49 15.04 11.49
C LEU A 198 -1.18 13.75 12.24
N SER A 199 -1.01 13.81 13.56
CA SER A 199 -0.69 12.63 14.37
C SER A 199 -1.81 11.60 14.40
N ASP A 200 -3.05 12.03 14.20
CA ASP A 200 -4.24 11.16 14.17
C ASP A 200 -4.52 10.61 12.77
N ASP A 201 -3.61 10.86 11.83
CA ASP A 201 -3.68 10.25 10.52
C ASP A 201 -3.59 8.73 10.64
N ILE A 202 -4.64 8.06 10.18
CA ILE A 202 -4.85 6.61 10.36
C ILE A 202 -3.63 5.84 9.85
N GLU A 203 -3.14 6.19 8.67
CA GLU A 203 -2.01 5.53 8.01
C GLU A 203 -0.73 5.60 8.87
N ILE A 204 -0.32 6.81 9.27
CA ILE A 204 0.89 7.01 10.08
C ILE A 204 0.77 6.33 11.44
N SER A 205 -0.40 6.42 12.07
CA SER A 205 -0.68 5.81 13.36
C SER A 205 -0.55 4.28 13.29
N GLU A 206 -1.16 3.65 12.29
CA GLU A 206 -1.10 2.19 12.08
C GLU A 206 0.33 1.71 11.78
N HIS A 207 1.07 2.43 10.92
CA HIS A 207 2.47 2.11 10.64
C HIS A 207 3.36 2.25 11.88
N PHE A 208 3.16 3.30 12.66
CA PHE A 208 3.94 3.52 13.88
C PHE A 208 3.62 2.46 14.95
N GLN A 209 2.36 2.07 15.10
CA GLN A 209 1.96 0.97 15.99
C GLN A 209 2.57 -0.37 15.56
N LEU A 210 2.58 -0.67 14.26
CA LEU A 210 3.22 -1.87 13.75
C LEU A 210 4.73 -1.86 14.03
N LEU A 211 5.39 -0.72 13.77
CA LEU A 211 6.81 -0.59 14.06
C LEU A 211 7.11 -0.80 15.55
N ASN A 212 6.30 -0.22 16.45
CA ASN A 212 6.44 -0.41 17.89
C ASN A 212 6.36 -1.90 18.26
N PHE A 213 5.35 -2.59 17.74
CA PHE A 213 5.21 -4.04 17.94
C PHE A 213 6.44 -4.80 17.42
N GLN A 214 6.97 -4.39 16.27
CA GLN A 214 8.13 -5.03 15.65
C GLN A 214 9.47 -4.74 16.34
N VAL A 215 9.58 -3.74 17.22
CA VAL A 215 10.81 -3.50 17.98
C VAL A 215 11.20 -4.74 18.78
N ASP A 216 10.20 -5.40 19.37
CA ASP A 216 10.38 -6.57 20.24
C ASP A 216 10.12 -7.90 19.50
N CYS A 217 9.77 -7.85 18.21
CA CYS A 217 9.31 -8.98 17.41
C CYS A 217 10.06 -9.14 16.07
N TYR A 218 9.68 -10.17 15.31
CA TYR A 218 10.21 -10.48 13.98
C TYR A 218 10.04 -9.34 12.97
N ASN A 219 10.90 -9.32 11.95
CA ASN A 219 10.89 -8.29 10.91
C ASN A 219 10.04 -8.75 9.73
N SER A 220 8.78 -8.32 9.70
CA SER A 220 7.85 -8.71 8.66
C SER A 220 7.43 -7.51 7.81
N LYS A 221 7.21 -7.72 6.51
CA LYS A 221 6.98 -6.63 5.54
C LYS A 221 5.58 -6.00 5.62
N SER A 222 4.65 -6.64 6.34
CA SER A 222 3.27 -6.19 6.48
C SER A 222 2.63 -6.79 7.73
N VAL A 223 1.47 -6.27 8.13
CA VAL A 223 0.65 -6.84 9.23
C VAL A 223 0.31 -8.31 8.98
N VAL A 224 -0.04 -8.68 7.73
CA VAL A 224 -0.40 -10.05 7.37
C VAL A 224 0.83 -10.98 7.40
N ALA A 225 1.98 -10.49 6.93
CA ALA A 225 3.22 -11.24 7.04
C ALA A 225 3.62 -11.43 8.52
N GLN A 226 3.43 -10.38 9.34
CA GLN A 226 3.69 -10.44 10.78
C GLN A 226 2.77 -11.47 11.46
N LEU A 227 1.48 -11.51 11.09
CA LEU A 227 0.55 -12.53 11.56
C LEU A 227 1.03 -13.94 11.21
N SER A 228 1.51 -14.15 9.97
CA SER A 228 2.07 -15.43 9.55
C SER A 228 3.33 -15.79 10.35
N ASP A 229 4.21 -14.84 10.64
CA ASP A 229 5.42 -15.11 11.41
C ASP A 229 5.12 -15.42 12.88
N LEU A 230 4.18 -14.70 13.51
CA LEU A 230 3.65 -15.07 14.83
C LEU A 230 3.09 -16.49 14.81
N CYS A 231 2.38 -16.85 13.74
CA CYS A 231 1.90 -18.22 13.54
C CYS A 231 3.00 -19.27 13.31
N LYS A 232 4.23 -18.89 12.99
CA LYS A 232 5.34 -19.85 12.83
C LYS A 232 6.11 -20.06 14.12
N HIS A 233 6.30 -18.98 14.87
CA HIS A 233 7.20 -18.98 16.03
C HIS A 233 6.51 -19.38 17.32
N ASP A 234 5.25 -19.00 17.50
CA ASP A 234 4.58 -19.13 18.80
C ASP A 234 3.77 -20.44 18.89
N PHE A 235 3.61 -21.19 17.79
CA PHE A 235 2.81 -22.43 17.75
C PHE A 235 3.40 -23.59 18.56
N GLY A 236 3.11 -23.57 19.87
CA GLY A 236 3.41 -24.55 20.90
C GLY A 236 3.03 -24.08 22.31
N GLU A 237 2.80 -22.77 22.51
CA GLU A 237 2.38 -22.18 23.78
C GLU A 237 0.88 -22.34 24.08
N LYS A 238 0.48 -22.25 25.35
CA LYS A 238 -0.92 -22.50 25.76
C LYS A 238 -1.91 -21.44 25.25
N ASP A 239 -1.45 -20.21 25.01
CA ASP A 239 -2.32 -19.04 24.82
C ASP A 239 -2.17 -18.38 23.43
N ILE A 240 -1.61 -19.10 22.45
CA ILE A 240 -1.33 -18.58 21.10
C ILE A 240 -2.56 -17.98 20.44
N LEU A 241 -3.71 -18.67 20.53
CA LEU A 241 -4.91 -18.21 19.85
C LEU A 241 -5.43 -16.92 20.48
N GLU A 242 -5.20 -16.70 21.78
CA GLU A 242 -5.51 -15.43 22.45
C GLU A 242 -4.58 -14.33 21.94
N ASN A 243 -3.27 -14.57 21.93
CA ASN A 243 -2.27 -13.63 21.41
C ASN A 243 -2.54 -13.23 19.94
N LEU A 244 -2.87 -14.20 19.08
CA LEU A 244 -3.22 -13.93 17.68
C LEU A 244 -4.53 -13.14 17.55
N ASN A 245 -5.52 -13.41 18.41
CA ASN A 245 -6.76 -12.64 18.43
C ASN A 245 -6.53 -11.22 18.93
N ASP A 246 -5.63 -11.01 19.88
CA ASP A 246 -5.28 -9.68 20.34
C ASP A 246 -4.49 -8.91 19.28
N PHE A 247 -3.56 -9.56 18.59
CA PHE A 247 -2.92 -8.98 17.41
C PHE A 247 -3.94 -8.60 16.33
N LYS A 248 -4.89 -9.49 16.03
CA LYS A 248 -6.01 -9.24 15.10
C LYS A 248 -6.83 -8.02 15.51
N LYS A 249 -7.19 -7.89 16.80
CA LYS A 249 -7.96 -6.74 17.31
C LYS A 249 -7.15 -5.44 17.20
N THR A 250 -5.88 -5.47 17.63
CA THR A 250 -4.99 -4.30 17.61
C THR A 250 -4.84 -3.73 16.21
N PHE A 251 -4.60 -4.60 15.21
CA PHE A 251 -4.40 -4.18 13.82
C PHE A 251 -5.67 -4.28 12.96
N ARG A 252 -6.85 -4.49 13.57
CA ARG A 252 -8.16 -4.55 12.91
C ARG A 252 -8.17 -5.45 11.66
N ILE A 253 -7.52 -6.60 11.78
CA ILE A 253 -7.43 -7.56 10.67
C ILE A 253 -8.80 -8.18 10.45
N ASP A 254 -9.29 -8.10 9.22
CA ASP A 254 -10.54 -8.71 8.80
C ASP A 254 -10.57 -10.23 9.07
N ASP A 255 -11.73 -10.75 9.45
CA ASP A 255 -11.92 -12.16 9.84
C ASP A 255 -11.48 -13.12 8.73
N TYR A 256 -11.80 -12.79 7.47
CA TYR A 256 -11.43 -13.62 6.33
C TYR A 256 -9.91 -13.63 6.14
N VAL A 257 -9.27 -12.45 6.17
CA VAL A 257 -7.81 -12.33 6.04
C VAL A 257 -7.10 -13.07 7.16
N PHE A 258 -7.59 -12.94 8.39
CA PHE A 258 -7.03 -13.61 9.57
C PHE A 258 -7.10 -15.12 9.44
N GLU A 259 -8.30 -15.68 9.21
CA GLU A 259 -8.51 -17.12 9.11
C GLU A 259 -7.79 -17.71 7.89
N TRP A 260 -7.76 -17.00 6.76
CA TRP A 260 -7.09 -17.44 5.54
C TRP A 260 -5.57 -17.50 5.75
N THR A 261 -5.00 -16.50 6.40
CA THR A 261 -3.57 -16.46 6.73
C THR A 261 -3.21 -17.57 7.71
N LEU A 262 -4.04 -17.77 8.73
CA LEU A 262 -3.87 -18.82 9.72
C LEU A 262 -3.94 -20.21 9.10
N MET A 263 -4.97 -20.49 8.29
CA MET A 263 -5.12 -21.76 7.57
C MET A 263 -3.91 -22.04 6.67
N ASN A 264 -3.49 -21.06 5.86
CA ASN A 264 -2.35 -21.25 4.96
C ASN A 264 -1.04 -21.45 5.70
N THR A 265 -0.81 -20.70 6.79
CA THR A 265 0.43 -20.82 7.56
C THR A 265 0.51 -22.17 8.26
N LEU A 266 -0.58 -22.61 8.90
CA LEU A 266 -0.62 -23.92 9.56
C LEU A 266 -0.48 -25.08 8.57
N ALA A 267 -1.13 -24.98 7.41
CA ALA A 267 -1.01 -25.99 6.36
C ALA A 267 0.41 -26.05 5.80
N HIS A 268 1.04 -24.90 5.56
CA HIS A 268 2.44 -24.83 5.11
C HIS A 268 3.42 -25.43 6.11
N LEU A 269 3.14 -25.30 7.42
CA LEU A 269 3.93 -25.90 8.49
C LEU A 269 3.57 -27.36 8.79
N ASN A 270 2.66 -27.96 8.01
CA ASN A 270 2.12 -29.31 8.23
C ASN A 270 1.50 -29.52 9.63
N GLN A 271 1.01 -28.45 10.28
CA GLN A 271 0.40 -28.49 11.61
C GLN A 271 -1.07 -28.90 11.56
N TRP A 272 -1.35 -30.03 10.91
CA TRP A 272 -2.71 -30.49 10.59
C TRP A 272 -3.60 -30.68 11.81
N LYS A 273 -3.04 -31.25 12.89
CA LYS A 273 -3.75 -31.48 14.15
C LYS A 273 -4.29 -30.18 14.74
N ILE A 274 -3.45 -29.14 14.76
CA ILE A 274 -3.81 -27.83 15.31
C ILE A 274 -4.82 -27.14 14.39
N LEU A 275 -4.58 -27.19 13.07
CA LEU A 275 -5.50 -26.67 12.06
C LEU A 275 -6.91 -27.25 12.24
N MET A 276 -7.03 -28.57 12.40
CA MET A 276 -8.32 -29.21 12.71
C MET A 276 -8.90 -28.74 14.04
N GLN A 277 -8.12 -28.61 15.11
CA GLN A 277 -8.62 -28.14 16.41
C GLN A 277 -9.14 -26.69 16.38
N VAL A 278 -8.52 -25.84 15.55
CA VAL A 278 -8.93 -24.43 15.38
C VAL A 278 -10.24 -24.36 14.62
N PHE A 279 -10.33 -25.02 13.46
CA PHE A 279 -11.44 -24.86 12.52
C PHE A 279 -12.58 -25.86 12.71
N ILE A 280 -12.36 -27.01 13.35
CA ILE A 280 -13.41 -27.99 13.66
C ILE A 280 -13.87 -27.80 15.10
N LYS A 281 -15.15 -27.45 15.27
CA LYS A 281 -15.76 -27.30 16.59
C LYS A 281 -17.00 -28.18 16.69
N ASN A 282 -17.20 -28.76 17.87
CA ASN A 282 -18.42 -29.51 18.14
C ASN A 282 -19.57 -28.52 18.35
N ASN A 283 -20.64 -28.70 17.59
CA ASN A 283 -21.87 -27.97 17.83
C ASN A 283 -22.57 -28.60 19.04
N TRP A 284 -22.78 -27.80 20.08
CA TRP A 284 -23.35 -28.28 21.35
C TRP A 284 -24.78 -28.83 21.20
N PHE A 285 -25.56 -28.34 20.23
CA PHE A 285 -26.91 -28.81 19.97
C PHE A 285 -26.94 -30.13 19.20
N THR A 286 -26.20 -30.23 18.10
CA THR A 286 -26.26 -31.41 17.22
C THR A 286 -25.26 -32.50 17.63
N LYS A 287 -24.34 -32.19 18.55
CA LYS A 287 -23.18 -33.02 18.91
C LYS A 287 -22.31 -33.43 17.71
N ARG A 288 -22.52 -32.80 16.54
CA ARG A 288 -21.73 -33.03 15.32
C ARG A 288 -20.60 -32.01 15.25
N ALA A 289 -19.46 -32.46 14.75
CA ALA A 289 -18.37 -31.59 14.36
C ALA A 289 -18.79 -30.74 13.16
N GLY A 290 -18.55 -29.42 13.25
CA GLY A 290 -18.83 -28.47 12.18
C GLY A 290 -17.59 -27.62 11.89
N LEU A 291 -17.45 -27.22 10.63
CA LEU A 291 -16.42 -26.29 10.21
C LEU A 291 -16.84 -24.88 10.66
N LYS A 292 -16.08 -24.29 11.57
CA LYS A 292 -16.26 -22.92 12.04
C LYS A 292 -15.26 -22.01 11.33
N THR A 293 -15.74 -21.30 10.31
CA THR A 293 -14.94 -20.35 9.55
C THR A 293 -15.84 -19.32 8.87
N VAL A 294 -15.32 -18.14 8.61
CA VAL A 294 -15.94 -17.14 7.73
C VAL A 294 -15.63 -17.40 6.25
N ILE A 295 -14.66 -18.26 5.96
CA ILE A 295 -14.22 -18.58 4.59
C ILE A 295 -15.27 -19.49 3.93
N PRO A 296 -15.73 -19.18 2.69
CA PRO A 296 -16.62 -20.07 1.97
C PRO A 296 -16.01 -21.45 1.82
N LEU A 297 -16.80 -22.48 2.12
CA LEU A 297 -16.34 -23.85 2.26
C LEU A 297 -15.55 -24.39 1.05
N ASP A 298 -16.03 -24.07 -0.15
CA ASP A 298 -15.39 -24.47 -1.40
C ASP A 298 -13.99 -23.84 -1.54
N ILE A 299 -13.84 -22.58 -1.10
CA ILE A 299 -12.58 -21.84 -1.12
C ILE A 299 -11.63 -22.37 -0.04
N PHE A 300 -12.15 -22.65 1.16
CA PHE A 300 -11.36 -23.20 2.27
C PHE A 300 -10.71 -24.53 1.86
N LEU A 301 -11.50 -25.48 1.35
CA LEU A 301 -10.99 -26.80 1.00
C LEU A 301 -10.04 -26.77 -0.21
N VAL A 302 -10.34 -25.95 -1.23
CA VAL A 302 -9.44 -25.77 -2.37
C VAL A 302 -8.14 -25.11 -1.92
N GLY A 303 -8.20 -24.12 -1.04
CA GLY A 303 -7.04 -23.47 -0.44
C GLY A 303 -6.19 -24.44 0.36
N LEU A 304 -6.81 -25.28 1.19
CA LEU A 304 -6.16 -26.32 1.97
C LEU A 304 -5.49 -27.36 1.07
N ASN A 305 -6.17 -27.81 0.01
CA ASN A 305 -5.66 -28.86 -0.89
C ASN A 305 -4.36 -28.45 -1.62
N LYS A 306 -4.11 -27.15 -1.80
CA LYS A 306 -2.85 -26.65 -2.38
C LYS A 306 -1.61 -27.01 -1.55
N HIS A 307 -1.77 -27.34 -0.28
CA HIS A 307 -0.69 -27.73 0.62
C HIS A 307 -0.54 -29.25 0.76
N HIS A 308 -1.22 -30.03 -0.10
CA HIS A 308 -1.17 -31.49 -0.11
C HIS A 308 -1.41 -32.13 1.26
N PRO A 309 -2.54 -31.81 1.92
CA PRO A 309 -2.89 -32.38 3.22
C PRO A 309 -3.05 -33.91 3.12
N PRO A 310 -2.73 -34.64 4.20
CA PRO A 310 -3.09 -36.04 4.32
C PRO A 310 -4.60 -36.29 4.12
N ASN A 311 -4.95 -37.45 3.58
CA ASN A 311 -6.34 -37.79 3.23
C ASN A 311 -7.28 -37.75 4.45
N ASP A 312 -6.81 -38.16 5.62
CA ASP A 312 -7.57 -38.13 6.88
C ASP A 312 -7.95 -36.71 7.30
N VAL A 313 -7.11 -35.72 6.98
CA VAL A 313 -7.37 -34.30 7.26
C VAL A 313 -8.49 -33.78 6.36
N LEU A 314 -8.40 -34.02 5.04
CA LEU A 314 -9.46 -33.63 4.10
C LEU A 314 -10.78 -34.33 4.42
N GLU A 315 -10.74 -35.62 4.74
CA GLU A 315 -11.90 -36.38 5.20
C GLU A 315 -12.52 -35.77 6.47
N GLY A 316 -11.70 -35.35 7.43
CA GLY A 316 -12.15 -34.70 8.65
C GLY A 316 -12.97 -33.44 8.36
N PHE A 317 -12.52 -32.61 7.42
CA PHE A 317 -13.26 -31.42 7.01
C PHE A 317 -14.49 -31.73 6.17
N LEU A 318 -14.42 -32.70 5.25
CA LEU A 318 -15.58 -33.14 4.46
C LEU A 318 -16.70 -33.71 5.35
N LYS A 319 -16.34 -34.42 6.43
CA LYS A 319 -17.29 -34.93 7.45
C LYS A 319 -17.99 -33.83 8.24
N CYS A 320 -17.44 -32.61 8.26
CA CYS A 320 -18.05 -31.45 8.90
C CYS A 320 -19.11 -30.75 8.03
N ILE A 321 -19.28 -31.16 6.77
CA ILE A 321 -20.26 -30.60 5.84
C ILE A 321 -21.61 -31.26 6.07
N SER A 322 -22.63 -30.47 6.40
CA SER A 322 -23.99 -30.97 6.61
C SER A 322 -24.67 -31.42 5.32
N ASP A 323 -24.44 -30.71 4.21
CA ASP A 323 -24.93 -31.07 2.88
C ASP A 323 -24.07 -32.19 2.27
N THR A 324 -24.60 -33.40 2.32
CA THR A 324 -23.93 -34.60 1.79
C THR A 324 -23.72 -34.56 0.29
N LYS A 325 -24.62 -33.94 -0.49
CA LYS A 325 -24.45 -33.81 -1.94
C LYS A 325 -23.28 -32.87 -2.25
N LYS A 326 -23.23 -31.73 -1.56
CA LYS A 326 -22.12 -30.77 -1.69
C LYS A 326 -20.78 -31.40 -1.26
N ALA A 327 -20.77 -32.15 -0.15
CA ALA A 327 -19.58 -32.86 0.32
C ALA A 327 -19.05 -33.86 -0.72
N VAL A 328 -19.92 -34.64 -1.36
CA VAL A 328 -19.53 -35.60 -2.40
C VAL A 328 -18.99 -34.90 -3.65
N ILE A 329 -19.60 -33.80 -4.09
CA ILE A 329 -19.11 -33.01 -5.23
C ILE A 329 -17.70 -32.49 -4.96
N LEU A 330 -17.46 -31.97 -3.75
CA LEU A 330 -16.15 -31.48 -3.36
C LEU A 330 -15.13 -32.60 -3.19
N ALA A 331 -15.51 -33.73 -2.59
CA ALA A 331 -14.65 -34.90 -2.47
C ALA A 331 -14.18 -35.41 -3.85
N LYS A 332 -15.07 -35.41 -4.86
CA LYS A 332 -14.69 -35.72 -6.25
C LYS A 332 -13.72 -34.69 -6.82
N LYS A 333 -14.00 -33.40 -6.64
CA LYS A 333 -13.15 -32.30 -7.14
C LYS A 333 -11.75 -32.28 -6.52
N LEU A 334 -11.63 -32.73 -5.27
CA LEU A 334 -10.39 -32.78 -4.51
C LEU A 334 -9.72 -34.17 -4.54
N GLU A 335 -10.23 -35.09 -5.38
CA GLU A 335 -9.70 -36.45 -5.55
C GLU A 335 -9.60 -37.26 -4.24
N CYS A 336 -10.53 -37.02 -3.32
CA CYS A 336 -10.58 -37.68 -2.02
C CYS A 336 -11.33 -39.03 -2.12
N PHE A 337 -10.71 -40.02 -2.76
CA PHE A 337 -11.35 -41.30 -3.10
C PHE A 337 -11.79 -42.13 -1.88
N SER A 338 -11.05 -42.07 -0.78
CA SER A 338 -11.38 -42.79 0.47
C SER A 338 -12.68 -42.30 1.11
N TYR A 339 -12.98 -41.00 1.02
CA TYR A 339 -14.28 -40.47 1.44
C TYR A 339 -15.43 -41.01 0.58
N LEU A 340 -15.22 -41.09 -0.74
CA LEU A 340 -16.24 -41.54 -1.68
C LEU A 340 -16.60 -43.01 -1.51
N THR A 341 -15.61 -43.88 -1.22
CA THR A 341 -15.86 -45.31 -0.95
C THR A 341 -16.62 -45.51 0.36
N GLN A 342 -16.26 -44.79 1.43
CA GLN A 342 -16.99 -44.82 2.70
C GLN A 342 -18.44 -44.33 2.52
N TYR A 343 -18.65 -43.27 1.74
CA TYR A 343 -19.99 -42.77 1.47
C TYR A 343 -20.84 -43.78 0.70
N GLY A 344 -20.29 -44.39 -0.36
CA GLY A 344 -20.99 -45.40 -1.15
C GLY A 344 -21.37 -46.64 -0.34
N ALA A 345 -20.49 -47.09 0.57
CA ALA A 345 -20.76 -48.23 1.44
C ALA A 345 -21.88 -47.98 2.46
N ASN A 346 -22.11 -46.73 2.87
CA ASN A 346 -23.15 -46.36 3.84
C ASN A 346 -24.53 -46.08 3.19
N GLN A 347 -24.64 -46.16 1.86
CA GLN A 347 -25.91 -46.01 1.14
C GLN A 347 -26.54 -47.34 0.70
N ILE A 348 -25.80 -48.44 0.85
CA ILE A 348 -26.27 -49.82 0.67
C ILE A 348 -26.73 -50.31 2.03
#